data_AF-A0A7L3RIA8-F1
#
_entry.id   AF-A0A7L3RIA8-F1
#
_cell.length_a   1.000
_cell.length_b   1.000
_cell.length_c   1.000
_cell.angle_alpha   90.00
_cell.angle_beta   90.00
_cell.angle_gamma   90.00
#
_symmetry.space_group_name_H-M   'P 1'
#
loop_
_entity.id
_entity.type
_entity.pdbx_description
1 polymer ?
#
loop_
_entity_poly.entity_id
_entity_poly.type
_entity_poly.pdbx_seq_one_letter_code
_entity_poly.pdbx_strand_id
1 'polypeptide(L)'
;ASIAAIIQDECLFYEVFSFVEKVYQAGLMALPVLVVFNMPSLWIFFTELSGVLHQCHVLASEMVHFIHQMQYYITFEVLECSWDELWNKVQQAQDLDHIIAAHEVFLDTIIARCLLDSDSRV
;
A
#
# COMPACT_ATOMS: atom_id res chain seq x y z
N ALA A 1 13.20 29.66 5.32
CA ALA A 1 12.65 28.78 4.27
C ALA A 1 13.20 27.35 4.36
N SER A 2 14.47 27.15 4.70
CA SER A 2 15.15 25.84 4.58
C SER A 2 14.79 24.74 5.60
N ILE A 3 14.24 25.08 6.77
CA ILE A 3 13.88 24.08 7.81
C ILE A 3 12.46 23.52 7.58
N ALA A 4 11.55 24.30 6.99
CA ALA A 4 10.17 23.87 6.75
C ALA A 4 10.08 22.76 5.68
N ALA A 5 10.93 22.79 4.65
CA ALA A 5 11.01 21.74 3.65
C ALA A 5 11.47 20.40 4.25
N ILE A 6 12.41 20.43 5.21
CA ILE A 6 12.89 19.24 5.94
C ILE A 6 11.84 18.76 6.97
N ILE A 7 11.04 19.66 7.56
CA ILE A 7 9.95 19.27 8.48
C ILE A 7 8.78 18.62 7.72
N GLN A 8 8.57 18.96 6.45
CA GLN A 8 7.57 18.30 5.61
C GLN A 8 7.94 16.83 5.29
N ASP A 9 9.24 16.51 5.32
CA ASP A 9 9.83 15.19 5.12
C ASP A 9 9.34 14.17 6.18
N GLU A 10 9.24 14.56 7.46
CA GLU A 10 8.66 13.70 8.50
C GLU A 10 7.15 13.48 8.30
N CYS A 11 6.41 14.49 7.87
CA CYS A 11 4.95 14.43 7.77
C CYS A 11 4.49 13.49 6.65
N LEU A 12 5.19 13.50 5.51
CA LEU A 12 4.86 12.68 4.35
C LEU A 12 5.43 11.26 4.44
N PHE A 13 6.60 11.09 5.05
CA PHE A 13 7.06 9.78 5.48
C PHE A 13 6.06 9.14 6.45
N TYR A 14 5.48 9.92 7.37
CA TYR A 14 4.40 9.44 8.24
C TYR A 14 3.12 9.08 7.50
N GLU A 15 2.69 9.83 6.48
CA GLU A 15 1.49 9.49 5.70
C GLU A 15 1.69 8.22 4.88
N VAL A 16 2.85 8.08 4.24
CA VAL A 16 3.23 6.87 3.49
C VAL A 16 3.38 5.68 4.44
N PHE A 17 4.06 5.86 5.57
CA PHE A 17 4.19 4.82 6.59
C PHE A 17 2.83 4.45 7.18
N SER A 18 1.96 5.42 7.47
CA SER A 18 0.58 5.18 7.92
C SER A 18 -0.25 4.45 6.87
N PHE A 19 -0.05 4.73 5.58
CA PHE A 19 -0.70 4.03 4.49
C PHE A 19 -0.20 2.58 4.39
N VAL A 20 1.12 2.37 4.41
CA VAL A 20 1.74 1.03 4.41
C VAL A 20 1.32 0.24 5.66
N GLU A 21 1.24 0.88 6.82
CA GLU A 21 0.78 0.28 8.07
C GLU A 21 -0.71 -0.09 7.99
N LYS A 22 -1.57 0.75 7.41
CA LYS A 22 -2.99 0.43 7.17
C LYS A 22 -3.16 -0.75 6.21
N VAL A 23 -2.34 -0.82 5.16
CA VAL A 23 -2.35 -1.95 4.22
C VAL A 23 -1.83 -3.22 4.89
N TYR A 24 -0.78 -3.13 5.69
CA TYR A 24 -0.27 -4.24 6.49
C TYR A 24 -1.30 -4.73 7.53
N GLN A 25 -2.01 -3.82 8.19
CA GLN A 25 -3.13 -4.13 9.08
C GLN A 25 -4.30 -4.81 8.34
N ALA A 26 -4.62 -4.37 7.12
CA ALA A 26 -5.60 -5.04 6.27
C ALA A 26 -5.16 -6.47 5.91
N GLY A 27 -3.87 -6.70 5.64
CA GLY A 27 -3.29 -8.03 5.46
C GLY A 27 -3.34 -8.89 6.74
N LEU A 28 -3.16 -8.28 7.91
CA LEU A 28 -3.30 -8.97 9.20
C LEU A 28 -4.74 -9.40 9.48
N MET A 29 -5.73 -8.58 9.08
CA MET A 29 -7.16 -8.91 9.16
C MET A 29 -7.57 -10.05 8.19
N ALA A 30 -6.82 -10.26 7.11
CA ALA A 30 -7.03 -11.39 6.19
C ALA A 30 -6.58 -12.74 6.78
N LEU A 31 -5.60 -12.76 7.70
CA LEU A 31 -5.10 -13.96 8.35
C LEU A 31 -6.19 -14.77 9.08
N PRO A 32 -7.00 -14.18 9.99
CA PRO A 32 -8.06 -14.92 10.68
C PRO A 32 -9.16 -15.40 9.73
N VAL A 33 -9.47 -14.65 8.66
CA VAL A 33 -10.40 -15.07 7.60
C VAL A 33 -9.88 -16.32 6.91
N LEU A 34 -8.61 -16.32 6.49
CA LEU A 34 -7.99 -17.48 5.86
C LEU A 34 -7.95 -18.69 6.80
N VAL A 35 -7.65 -18.49 8.08
CA VAL A 35 -7.61 -19.55 9.11
C VAL A 35 -8.99 -20.19 9.31
N VAL A 36 -10.06 -19.40 9.42
CA VAL A 36 -11.44 -19.90 9.56
C VAL A 36 -11.85 -20.71 8.34
N PHE A 37 -11.52 -20.22 7.14
CA PHE A 37 -11.84 -20.90 5.90
C PHE A 37 -10.93 -22.13 5.63
N ASN A 38 -9.70 -22.20 6.16
CA ASN A 38 -8.85 -23.39 6.07
C ASN A 38 -9.06 -24.43 7.18
N MET A 39 -9.98 -24.23 8.13
CA MET A 39 -10.21 -25.15 9.26
C MET A 39 -11.20 -26.27 8.91
N PRO A 40 -10.77 -27.49 8.53
CA PRO A 40 -11.66 -28.53 8.00
C PRO A 40 -12.73 -28.99 9.00
N SER A 41 -12.45 -28.91 10.31
CA SER A 41 -13.39 -29.28 11.37
C SER A 41 -14.66 -28.40 11.38
N LEU A 42 -14.56 -27.14 10.99
CA LEU A 42 -15.70 -26.22 10.91
C LEU A 42 -16.62 -26.56 9.71
N TRP A 43 -16.04 -27.07 8.63
CA TRP A 43 -16.72 -27.36 7.37
C TRP A 43 -17.50 -28.68 7.42
N ILE A 44 -17.00 -29.65 8.18
CA ILE A 44 -17.66 -30.95 8.39
C ILE A 44 -18.99 -30.81 9.13
N PHE A 45 -19.14 -29.77 9.98
CA PHE A 45 -20.39 -29.52 10.70
C PHE A 45 -21.53 -28.96 9.83
N PHE A 46 -21.22 -28.41 8.65
CA PHE A 46 -22.17 -27.73 7.77
C PHE A 46 -22.15 -28.34 6.35
N THR A 47 -22.29 -29.66 6.24
CA THR A 47 -22.30 -30.38 4.95
C THR A 47 -23.38 -29.88 3.99
N GLU A 48 -24.55 -29.49 4.48
CA GLU A 48 -25.68 -28.93 3.69
C GLU A 48 -25.34 -27.59 3.02
N LEU A 49 -24.37 -26.83 3.58
CA LEU A 49 -23.93 -25.52 3.08
C LEU A 49 -22.59 -25.59 2.35
N SER A 50 -22.03 -26.78 2.14
CA SER A 50 -20.67 -26.97 1.61
C SER A 50 -20.42 -26.23 0.28
N GLY A 51 -21.40 -26.22 -0.63
CA GLY A 51 -21.30 -25.49 -1.90
C GLY A 51 -21.19 -23.97 -1.73
N VAL A 52 -22.03 -23.39 -0.85
CA VAL A 52 -22.00 -21.95 -0.53
C VAL A 52 -20.72 -21.59 0.20
N LEU A 53 -20.31 -22.42 1.16
CA LEU A 53 -19.08 -22.21 1.95
C LEU A 53 -17.84 -22.26 1.05
N HIS A 54 -17.80 -23.16 0.07
CA HIS A 54 -16.73 -23.24 -0.93
C HIS A 54 -16.66 -21.95 -1.77
N GLN A 55 -17.80 -21.45 -2.25
CA GLN A 55 -17.86 -20.18 -2.97
C GLN A 55 -17.36 -19.00 -2.10
N CYS A 56 -17.75 -18.96 -0.82
CA CYS A 56 -17.26 -17.95 0.11
C CYS A 56 -15.75 -18.03 0.31
N HIS A 57 -15.17 -19.23 0.42
CA HIS A 57 -13.73 -19.41 0.54
C HIS A 57 -12.99 -18.95 -0.72
N VAL A 58 -13.48 -19.29 -1.91
CA VAL A 58 -12.88 -18.84 -3.17
C VAL A 58 -12.89 -17.32 -3.24
N LEU A 59 -14.04 -16.69 -3.00
CA LEU A 59 -14.15 -15.23 -3.00
C LEU A 59 -13.23 -14.58 -1.95
N ALA A 60 -13.20 -15.11 -0.73
CA ALA A 60 -12.31 -14.60 0.31
C ALA A 60 -10.83 -14.72 -0.10
N SER A 61 -10.44 -15.85 -0.70
CA SER A 61 -9.08 -16.06 -1.21
C SER A 61 -8.72 -15.06 -2.32
N GLU A 62 -9.66 -14.76 -3.23
CA GLU A 62 -9.46 -13.78 -4.28
C GLU A 62 -9.28 -12.36 -3.70
N MET A 63 -10.10 -11.98 -2.71
CA MET A 63 -9.96 -10.69 -2.02
C MET A 63 -8.61 -10.56 -1.30
N VAL A 64 -8.17 -11.61 -0.62
CA VAL A 64 -6.85 -11.62 0.05
C VAL A 64 -5.72 -11.52 -0.97
N HIS A 65 -5.80 -12.27 -2.06
CA HIS A 65 -4.80 -12.19 -3.13
C HIS A 65 -4.72 -10.77 -3.69
N PHE A 66 -5.87 -10.16 -3.99
CA PHE A 66 -5.93 -8.78 -4.47
C PHE A 66 -5.28 -7.79 -3.50
N ILE A 67 -5.58 -7.88 -2.20
CA ILE A 67 -4.99 -7.00 -1.18
C ILE A 67 -3.46 -7.15 -1.17
N HIS A 68 -2.95 -8.37 -1.19
CA HIS A 68 -1.50 -8.60 -1.25
C HIS A 68 -0.88 -8.01 -2.52
N GLN A 69 -1.47 -8.24 -3.69
CA GLN A 69 -0.95 -7.68 -4.95
C GLN A 69 -0.92 -6.14 -4.91
N MET A 70 -1.96 -5.51 -4.36
CA MET A 70 -1.98 -4.05 -4.17
C MET A 70 -0.90 -3.57 -3.20
N GLN A 71 -0.68 -4.29 -2.09
CA GLN A 71 0.39 -3.97 -1.15
C GLN A 71 1.76 -4.03 -1.80
N TYR A 72 2.02 -5.09 -2.58
CA TYR A 72 3.27 -5.24 -3.32
C TYR A 72 3.47 -4.10 -4.31
N TYR A 73 2.47 -3.79 -5.12
CA TYR A 73 2.53 -2.70 -6.09
C TYR A 73 2.87 -1.35 -5.41
N ILE A 74 2.16 -0.99 -4.35
CA ILE A 74 2.39 0.31 -3.70
C ILE A 74 3.77 0.36 -3.05
N THR A 75 4.20 -0.71 -2.39
CA THR A 75 5.44 -0.70 -1.61
C THR A 75 6.68 -0.76 -2.49
N PHE A 76 6.72 -1.69 -3.44
CA PHE A 76 7.92 -1.99 -4.22
C PHE A 76 7.93 -1.24 -5.56
N GLU A 77 6.79 -1.22 -6.27
CA GLU A 77 6.75 -0.63 -7.63
C GLU A 77 6.53 0.89 -7.61
N VAL A 78 5.87 1.42 -6.58
CA VAL A 78 5.63 2.85 -6.46
C VAL A 78 6.64 3.49 -5.52
N LEU A 79 6.66 3.11 -4.23
CA LEU A 79 7.45 3.81 -3.23
C LEU A 79 8.97 3.59 -3.42
N GLU A 80 9.42 2.34 -3.52
CA GLU A 80 10.85 2.04 -3.67
C GLU A 80 11.41 2.61 -4.99
N CYS A 81 10.71 2.42 -6.11
CA CYS A 81 11.15 2.99 -7.39
C CYS A 81 11.16 4.52 -7.39
N SER A 82 10.13 5.17 -6.84
CA SER A 82 10.07 6.64 -6.80
C SER A 82 11.13 7.21 -5.85
N TRP A 83 11.44 6.49 -4.77
CA TRP A 83 12.53 6.84 -3.85
C TRP A 83 13.90 6.76 -4.53
N ASP A 84 14.18 5.69 -5.30
CA ASP A 84 15.43 5.58 -6.04
C ASP A 84 15.60 6.73 -7.04
N GLU A 85 14.54 7.11 -7.75
CA GLU A 85 14.56 8.26 -8.66
C GLU A 85 14.84 9.57 -7.93
N LEU A 86 14.16 9.83 -6.80
CA LEU A 86 14.38 11.00 -5.96
C LEU A 86 15.84 11.06 -5.50
N TRP A 87 16.34 9.95 -4.94
CA TRP A 87 17.70 9.86 -4.41
C TRP A 87 18.73 10.18 -5.50
N ASN A 88 18.57 9.61 -6.69
CA ASN A 88 19.44 9.89 -7.82
C ASN A 88 19.43 11.38 -8.22
N LYS A 89 18.27 12.04 -8.22
CA LYS A 89 18.15 13.48 -8.50
C LYS A 89 18.78 14.34 -7.41
N VAL A 90 18.60 13.99 -6.14
CA VAL A 90 19.19 14.70 -5.00
C VAL A 90 20.72 14.62 -5.04
N GLN A 91 21.30 13.46 -5.38
CA GLN A 91 22.76 13.31 -5.51
C GLN A 91 23.36 14.17 -6.63
N GLN A 92 22.57 14.53 -7.64
CA GLN A 92 22.99 15.34 -8.79
C GLN A 92 22.63 16.82 -8.62
N ALA A 93 21.88 17.19 -7.59
CA ALA A 93 21.41 18.55 -7.37
C ALA A 93 22.59 19.48 -7.02
N GLN A 94 22.60 20.65 -7.64
CA GLN A 94 23.67 21.65 -7.44
C GLN A 94 23.34 22.67 -6.36
N ASP A 95 22.05 22.82 -6.04
CA ASP A 95 21.52 23.75 -5.07
C ASP A 95 20.23 23.22 -4.44
N LEU A 96 19.71 23.98 -3.47
CA LEU A 96 18.50 23.63 -2.74
C LEU A 96 17.24 23.63 -3.61
N ASP A 97 17.19 24.48 -4.64
CA ASP A 97 16.00 24.60 -5.49
C ASP A 97 15.83 23.36 -6.37
N HIS A 98 16.94 22.77 -6.84
CA HIS A 98 16.92 21.48 -7.53
C HIS A 98 16.44 20.34 -6.63
N ILE A 99 16.78 20.35 -5.34
CA ILE A 99 16.29 19.36 -4.36
C ILE A 99 14.79 19.51 -4.16
N ILE A 100 14.30 20.74 -3.99
CA ILE A 100 12.87 21.02 -3.82
C ILE A 100 12.08 20.55 -5.05
N ALA A 101 12.54 20.88 -6.26
CA ALA A 101 11.86 20.46 -7.48
C ALA A 101 11.83 18.93 -7.66
N ALA A 102 12.94 18.23 -7.34
CA ALA A 102 12.98 16.77 -7.39
C ALA A 102 11.98 16.14 -6.40
N HIS A 103 11.86 16.75 -5.21
CA HIS A 103 10.92 16.31 -4.19
C HIS A 103 9.45 16.56 -4.59
N GLU A 104 9.10 17.71 -5.15
CA GLU A 104 7.75 17.98 -5.66
C GLU A 104 7.31 16.93 -6.70
N VAL A 105 8.20 16.60 -7.64
CA VAL A 105 7.95 15.54 -8.63
C VAL A 105 7.75 14.17 -7.98
N PHE A 106 8.55 13.84 -6.97
CA PHE A 106 8.39 12.60 -6.20
C PHE A 106 7.01 12.53 -5.54
N LEU A 107 6.58 13.61 -4.87
CA LEU A 107 5.28 13.68 -4.20
C LEU A 107 4.11 13.52 -5.16
N ASP A 108 4.10 14.27 -6.26
CA ASP A 108 3.06 14.16 -7.28
C ASP A 108 2.98 12.73 -7.84
N THR A 109 4.13 12.10 -8.03
CA THR A 109 4.23 10.72 -8.53
C THR A 109 3.62 9.72 -7.55
N ILE A 110 4.01 9.78 -6.26
CA ILE A 110 3.49 8.81 -5.27
C ILE A 110 2.01 9.04 -4.98
N ILE A 111 1.53 10.29 -4.95
CA ILE A 111 0.10 10.60 -4.71
C ILE A 111 -0.76 10.02 -5.83
N ALA A 112 -0.37 10.23 -7.09
CA ALA A 112 -1.09 9.69 -8.24
C ALA A 112 -1.01 8.15 -8.28
N ARG A 113 0.19 7.59 -8.14
CA ARG A 113 0.40 6.13 -8.31
C ARG A 113 -0.08 5.29 -7.12
N CYS A 114 -0.21 5.87 -5.93
CA CYS A 114 -0.86 5.24 -4.78
C CYS A 114 -2.39 5.40 -4.78
N LEU A 115 -2.99 6.01 -5.83
CA LEU A 115 -4.43 6.26 -5.94
C LEU A 115 -4.96 7.18 -4.82
N LEU A 116 -4.15 8.14 -4.38
CA LEU A 116 -4.48 9.08 -3.30
C LEU A 116 -4.92 10.44 -3.80
N ASP A 117 -4.80 10.71 -5.11
CA ASP A 117 -5.21 11.95 -5.74
C ASP A 117 -6.73 12.17 -5.67
N SER A 118 -7.16 13.40 -5.96
CA SER A 118 -8.58 13.76 -5.93
C SER A 118 -9.40 13.00 -6.98
N ASP A 119 -8.79 12.68 -8.12
CA ASP A 119 -9.47 12.06 -9.25
C ASP A 119 -9.73 10.57 -9.00
N SER A 120 -8.91 9.91 -8.19
CA SER A 120 -9.07 8.52 -7.76
C SER A 120 -10.09 8.35 -6.61
N ARG A 121 -10.55 9.45 -6.01
CA ARG A 121 -11.50 9.45 -4.88
C ARG A 121 -12.97 9.60 -5.30
N VAL A 122 -13.23 9.79 -6.60
CA VAL A 122 -14.56 10.00 -7.20
C VAL A 122 -15.16 8.69 -7.67
#